data_AF-A0A067TBU9-F1
#
_entry.id   AF-A0A067TBU9-F1
#
_cell.length_a   1.000
_cell.length_b   1.000
_cell.length_c   1.000
_cell.angle_alpha   90.00
_cell.angle_beta   90.00
_cell.angle_gamma   90.00
#
_symmetry.space_group_name_H-M   'P 1'
#
loop_
_entity.id
_entity.type
_entity.pdbx_description
1 polymer ?
#
loop_
_entity_poly.entity_id
_entity_poly.type
_entity_poly.pdbx_seq_one_letter_code
_entity_poly.pdbx_strand_id
1 'polypeptide(L)'
;MHSALLIDEVLRQIFHFCSENNLHSLVCAARSCKAWKDPALDFVWVRLSSLTPLLLLLPGFSITNNEFVYSNDTSPDNSHSFNSYARRVKHVSNRQKIEIHSSAVTASPFSYSSDVCLPNLETAHISIPRCNALVLPLSLSPNLLRLDIDLGFKSRTPDVDSPLCEYLELVSSHSPRLRHITLRGIASKRLNSIISSMRNLQSLSLRLGHSLSIETLRAIIIFPSLLELEVHAGHIEINDLDELHQYPTHTMFASLRKLHIRAKSNLVEVILQLLQPNTLYHLHIELDDAFPSDSYWNTIFACICSKSTSSLHHLTLEHHFELPEPMTSMPSDVTHVALHMQSPKSSSMLFETTQMLGTLKLLRHFACDVTLPAIMSDQDVAKLVTWWPDLEYLELGSAPQAEDQPNEVSRMTIASLALFAAKCPELRKLILPLSIGDVPVLPIAQVSTPNNLHHLTIAQLKTPNPLGLAQYLHYLFPFLEDVEGPCDDTQPWTDTKDALQRIIHG
;
A
#
# COMPACT_ATOMS: atom_id res chain seq x y z
N MET A 1 33.18 -0.01 -34.87
CA MET A 1 32.58 -0.02 -33.53
C MET A 1 33.40 0.92 -32.65
N HIS A 2 32.78 1.94 -32.05
CA HIS A 2 33.50 2.91 -31.23
C HIS A 2 34.08 2.23 -29.98
N SER A 3 35.31 2.56 -29.56
CA SER A 3 35.99 1.90 -28.44
C SER A 3 35.21 2.01 -27.12
N ALA A 4 34.51 3.12 -26.91
CA ALA A 4 33.62 3.30 -25.76
C ALA A 4 32.52 2.23 -25.64
N LEU A 5 32.06 1.66 -26.77
CA LEU A 5 31.04 0.60 -26.80
C LEU A 5 31.61 -0.81 -26.54
N LEU A 6 32.87 -0.91 -26.12
CA LEU A 6 33.51 -2.12 -25.62
C LEU A 6 33.77 -2.06 -24.11
N ILE A 7 33.53 -0.91 -23.47
CA ILE A 7 33.67 -0.71 -22.04
C ILE A 7 32.40 -1.26 -21.37
N ASP A 8 32.56 -2.26 -20.50
CA ASP A 8 31.44 -2.99 -19.87
C ASP A 8 30.54 -2.04 -19.07
N GLU A 9 31.13 -1.10 -18.33
CA GLU A 9 30.41 -0.12 -17.52
C GLU A 9 29.53 0.79 -18.38
N VAL A 10 30.05 1.24 -19.53
CA VAL A 10 29.29 2.07 -20.48
C VAL A 10 28.15 1.28 -21.09
N LEU A 11 28.40 0.02 -21.49
CA LEU A 11 27.35 -0.85 -22.01
C LEU A 11 26.25 -1.12 -21.00
N ARG A 12 26.61 -1.37 -19.73
CA ARG A 12 25.63 -1.61 -18.67
C ARG A 12 24.76 -0.39 -18.39
N GLN A 13 25.32 0.82 -18.44
CA GLN A 13 24.54 2.06 -18.30
C GLN A 13 23.56 2.24 -19.48
N ILE A 14 24.02 2.01 -20.71
CA ILE A 14 23.16 2.08 -21.90
C ILE A 14 22.04 1.04 -21.82
N PHE A 15 22.37 -0.21 -21.48
CA PHE A 15 21.41 -1.30 -21.40
C PHE A 15 20.44 -1.16 -20.22
N HIS A 16 20.87 -0.55 -19.12
CA HIS A 16 19.97 -0.15 -18.05
C HIS A 16 18.90 0.81 -18.57
N PHE A 17 19.29 1.87 -19.28
CA PHE A 17 18.34 2.79 -19.90
C PHE A 17 17.43 2.10 -20.94
N CYS A 18 17.96 1.16 -21.73
CA CYS A 18 17.15 0.38 -22.66
C CYS A 18 16.14 -0.54 -21.93
N SER A 19 16.50 -1.09 -20.77
CA SER A 19 15.65 -2.02 -20.01
C SER A 19 14.37 -1.36 -19.48
N GLU A 20 14.42 -0.06 -19.21
CA GLU A 20 13.25 0.72 -18.77
C GLU A 20 12.26 0.97 -19.92
N ASN A 21 12.75 1.02 -21.15
CA ASN A 21 11.96 1.40 -22.32
C ASN A 21 11.46 0.20 -23.14
N ASN A 22 12.35 -0.76 -23.46
CA ASN A 22 12.00 -1.90 -24.32
C ASN A 22 13.01 -3.07 -24.23
N LEU A 23 12.54 -4.23 -23.78
CA LEU A 23 13.30 -5.48 -23.74
C LEU A 23 13.74 -5.97 -25.13
N HIS A 24 13.02 -5.64 -26.20
CA HIS A 24 13.35 -6.06 -27.57
C HIS A 24 14.74 -5.56 -28.00
N SER A 25 15.06 -4.31 -27.69
CA SER A 25 16.36 -3.71 -28.01
C SER A 25 17.51 -4.48 -27.34
N LEU A 26 17.30 -4.98 -26.12
CA LEU A 26 18.28 -5.79 -25.40
C LEU A 26 18.44 -7.19 -26.02
N VAL A 27 17.35 -7.82 -26.47
CA VAL A 27 17.41 -9.10 -27.18
C VAL A 27 18.17 -8.93 -28.50
N CYS A 28 17.95 -7.85 -29.23
CA CYS A 28 18.72 -7.51 -30.42
C CYS A 28 20.19 -7.30 -30.08
N ALA A 29 20.49 -6.48 -29.06
CA ALA A 29 21.86 -6.20 -28.62
C ALA A 29 22.61 -7.48 -28.22
N ALA A 30 21.94 -8.40 -27.51
CA ALA A 30 22.51 -9.68 -27.11
C ALA A 30 22.90 -10.56 -28.31
N ARG A 31 22.25 -10.37 -29.46
CA ARG A 31 22.48 -11.11 -30.71
C ARG A 31 23.44 -10.41 -31.67
N SER A 32 23.79 -9.14 -31.41
CA SER A 32 24.60 -8.33 -32.32
C SER A 32 26.08 -8.68 -32.32
N CYS A 33 26.72 -8.78 -31.15
CA CYS A 33 28.14 -9.09 -31.05
C CYS A 33 28.52 -9.74 -29.71
N LYS A 34 29.72 -10.35 -29.66
CA LYS A 34 30.22 -11.06 -28.46
C LYS A 34 30.37 -10.14 -27.24
N ALA A 35 30.83 -8.89 -27.44
CA ALA A 35 31.02 -7.93 -26.35
C ALA A 35 29.69 -7.52 -25.70
N TRP A 36 28.61 -7.48 -26.47
CA TRP A 36 27.30 -7.04 -26.00
C TRP A 36 26.45 -8.19 -25.46
N LYS A 37 26.76 -9.42 -25.87
CA LYS A 37 25.99 -10.62 -25.54
C LYS A 37 25.73 -10.73 -24.03
N ASP A 38 26.78 -10.87 -23.23
CA ASP A 38 26.61 -11.14 -21.80
C ASP A 38 26.02 -9.96 -21.02
N PRO A 39 26.46 -8.70 -21.22
CA PRO A 39 25.85 -7.56 -20.54
C PRO A 39 24.37 -7.39 -20.92
N ALA A 40 24.00 -7.58 -22.18
CA ALA A 40 22.60 -7.49 -22.59
C ALA A 40 21.75 -8.65 -22.02
N LEU A 41 22.29 -9.89 -22.02
CA LEU A 41 21.60 -11.05 -21.44
C LEU A 41 21.39 -10.91 -19.94
N ASP A 42 22.31 -10.27 -19.20
CA ASP A 42 22.11 -9.95 -17.77
C ASP A 42 20.81 -9.16 -17.58
N PHE A 43 20.56 -8.12 -18.38
CA PHE A 43 19.33 -7.33 -18.29
C PHE A 43 18.10 -8.06 -18.83
N VAL A 44 18.22 -8.89 -19.86
CA VAL A 44 17.08 -9.66 -20.41
C VAL A 44 16.57 -10.68 -19.38
N TRP A 45 17.47 -11.33 -18.65
CA TRP A 45 17.13 -12.44 -17.75
C TRP A 45 17.01 -12.05 -16.27
N VAL A 46 17.38 -10.82 -15.88
CA VAL A 46 17.33 -10.37 -14.48
C VAL A 46 15.95 -10.50 -13.85
N ARG A 47 14.90 -10.21 -14.63
CA ARG A 47 13.50 -10.20 -14.17
C ARG A 47 12.64 -11.01 -15.12
N LEU A 48 12.09 -12.11 -14.61
CA LEU A 48 11.19 -12.99 -15.36
C LEU A 48 9.75 -12.86 -14.85
N SER A 49 8.82 -12.51 -15.75
CA SER A 49 7.38 -12.51 -15.48
C SER A 49 6.71 -13.89 -15.64
N SER A 50 7.51 -14.89 -15.98
CA SER A 50 7.14 -16.30 -16.02
C SER A 50 8.43 -17.14 -16.06
N LEU A 51 8.42 -18.31 -15.42
CA LEU A 51 9.51 -19.28 -15.51
C LEU A 51 9.54 -20.02 -16.86
N THR A 52 8.54 -19.82 -17.73
CA THR A 52 8.43 -20.46 -19.05
C THR A 52 9.73 -20.43 -19.87
N PRO A 53 10.40 -19.28 -20.09
CA PRO A 53 11.61 -19.23 -20.91
C PRO A 53 12.75 -20.07 -20.33
N LEU A 54 12.79 -20.20 -19.00
CA LEU A 54 13.82 -20.97 -18.31
C LEU A 54 13.52 -22.48 -18.37
N LEU A 55 12.26 -22.87 -18.19
CA LEU A 55 11.82 -24.26 -18.30
C LEU A 55 12.05 -24.82 -19.71
N LEU A 56 11.84 -24.02 -20.76
CA LEU A 56 12.11 -24.40 -22.15
C LEU A 56 13.59 -24.66 -22.47
N LEU A 57 14.52 -24.29 -21.57
CA LEU A 57 15.94 -24.61 -21.73
C LEU A 57 16.30 -26.01 -21.24
N LEU A 58 15.40 -26.68 -20.52
CA LEU A 58 15.65 -28.01 -20.00
C LEU A 58 15.30 -29.06 -21.04
N PRO A 59 16.14 -30.10 -21.20
CA PRO A 59 15.83 -31.23 -22.07
C PRO A 59 14.47 -31.83 -21.69
N GLY A 60 13.68 -32.21 -22.68
CA GLY A 60 12.40 -32.89 -22.50
C GLY A 60 11.20 -31.96 -22.26
N PHE A 61 11.40 -30.69 -21.88
CA PHE A 61 10.31 -29.73 -21.73
C PHE A 61 9.90 -29.12 -23.06
N SER A 62 8.61 -29.18 -23.37
CA SER A 62 8.00 -28.54 -24.53
C SER A 62 6.61 -28.00 -24.17
N ILE A 63 6.07 -27.10 -25.00
CA ILE A 63 4.70 -26.60 -24.85
C ILE A 63 3.85 -27.23 -25.95
N THR A 64 2.83 -27.98 -25.56
CA THR A 64 1.86 -28.62 -26.46
C THR A 64 0.46 -28.27 -25.98
N ASN A 65 -0.40 -27.75 -26.85
CA ASN A 65 -1.77 -27.32 -26.50
C ASN A 65 -1.83 -26.31 -25.32
N ASN A 66 -0.86 -25.39 -25.25
CA ASN A 66 -0.66 -24.45 -24.13
C ASN A 66 -0.29 -25.10 -22.77
N GLU A 67 0.00 -26.39 -22.73
CA GLU A 67 0.45 -27.11 -21.54
C GLU A 67 1.94 -27.46 -21.64
N PHE A 68 2.64 -27.41 -20.52
CA PHE A 68 4.00 -27.94 -20.40
C PHE A 68 3.96 -29.46 -20.34
N VAL A 69 4.63 -30.08 -21.31
CA VAL A 69 4.81 -31.53 -21.39
C VAL A 69 6.29 -31.84 -21.23
N TYR A 70 6.58 -32.86 -20.42
CA TYR A 70 7.90 -33.43 -20.29
C TYR A 70 7.96 -34.78 -21.02
N SER A 71 8.92 -34.93 -21.93
CA SER A 71 9.18 -36.17 -22.66
C SER A 71 10.51 -36.77 -22.19
N ASN A 72 10.47 -38.01 -21.69
CA ASN A 72 11.65 -38.74 -21.18
C ASN A 72 12.69 -39.11 -22.27
N ASP A 73 12.43 -38.83 -23.55
CA ASP A 73 13.20 -39.33 -24.70
C ASP A 73 14.39 -38.45 -25.13
N THR A 74 14.85 -37.50 -24.31
CA THR A 74 15.85 -36.52 -24.78
C THR A 74 17.33 -36.86 -24.52
N SER A 75 18.12 -36.62 -25.57
CA SER A 75 19.59 -36.73 -25.72
C SER A 75 20.39 -35.74 -24.82
N PRO A 76 21.75 -35.64 -24.90
CA PRO A 76 22.62 -35.27 -23.77
C PRO A 76 22.23 -33.99 -23.02
N ASP A 77 22.42 -34.07 -21.72
CA ASP A 77 22.14 -33.07 -20.69
C ASP A 77 22.63 -31.65 -21.06
N ASN A 78 21.70 -30.79 -21.47
CA ASN A 78 21.94 -29.36 -21.70
C ASN A 78 21.75 -28.51 -20.42
N SER A 79 21.88 -29.12 -19.23
CA SER A 79 21.85 -28.44 -17.92
C SER A 79 22.76 -27.20 -17.85
N HIS A 80 23.86 -27.18 -18.58
CA HIS A 80 24.77 -26.02 -18.67
C HIS A 80 24.09 -24.75 -19.22
N SER A 81 23.20 -24.89 -20.21
CA SER A 81 22.49 -23.73 -20.78
C SER A 81 21.52 -23.17 -19.75
N PHE A 82 20.67 -24.02 -19.15
CA PHE A 82 19.79 -23.64 -18.05
C PHE A 82 20.57 -22.91 -16.94
N ASN A 83 21.64 -23.53 -16.44
CA ASN A 83 22.44 -22.98 -15.35
C ASN A 83 23.08 -21.62 -15.70
N SER A 84 23.48 -21.41 -16.96
CA SER A 84 24.06 -20.14 -17.43
C SER A 84 23.05 -18.98 -17.37
N TYR A 85 21.79 -19.23 -17.73
CA TYR A 85 20.72 -18.24 -17.67
C TYR A 85 20.14 -18.11 -16.26
N ALA A 86 19.96 -19.22 -15.54
CA ALA A 86 19.42 -19.26 -14.19
C ALA A 86 20.20 -18.39 -13.19
N ARG A 87 21.53 -18.34 -13.31
CA ARG A 87 22.40 -17.48 -12.50
C ARG A 87 22.15 -15.98 -12.70
N ARG A 88 21.53 -15.56 -13.81
CA ARG A 88 21.22 -14.16 -14.10
C ARG A 88 19.89 -13.73 -13.50
N VAL A 89 19.02 -14.68 -13.17
CA VAL A 89 17.69 -14.42 -12.64
C VAL A 89 17.78 -13.94 -11.20
N LYS A 90 17.27 -12.72 -10.95
CA LYS A 90 17.17 -12.12 -9.60
C LYS A 90 15.72 -11.96 -9.14
N HIS A 91 14.80 -11.80 -10.08
CA HIS A 91 13.39 -11.54 -9.79
C HIS A 91 12.49 -12.46 -10.60
N VAL A 92 11.62 -13.21 -9.94
CA VAL A 92 10.58 -14.01 -10.61
C VAL A 92 9.20 -13.56 -10.16
N SER A 93 8.26 -13.51 -11.09
CA SER A 93 6.86 -13.21 -10.81
C SER A 93 5.98 -14.13 -11.65
N ASN A 94 5.29 -15.09 -11.04
CA ASN A 94 4.38 -15.98 -11.76
C ASN A 94 3.02 -15.29 -11.98
N ARG A 95 2.97 -14.38 -12.95
CA ARG A 95 1.72 -13.68 -13.32
C ARG A 95 0.82 -14.52 -14.23
N GLN A 96 1.43 -15.37 -15.04
CA GLN A 96 0.74 -16.23 -16.01
C GLN A 96 0.50 -17.62 -15.40
N LYS A 97 -0.66 -18.21 -15.72
CA LYS A 97 -0.97 -19.59 -15.34
C LYS A 97 -0.07 -20.52 -16.14
N ILE A 98 0.69 -21.37 -15.45
CA ILE A 98 1.49 -22.42 -16.07
C ILE A 98 0.71 -23.72 -15.91
N GLU A 99 0.12 -24.21 -17.00
CA GLU A 99 -0.52 -25.52 -17.02
C GLU A 99 0.58 -26.57 -17.28
N ILE A 100 0.70 -27.55 -16.39
CA ILE A 100 1.69 -28.63 -16.48
C ILE A 100 0.91 -29.93 -16.60
N HIS A 101 1.16 -30.66 -17.68
CA HIS A 101 0.52 -31.95 -17.94
C HIS A 101 0.94 -32.98 -16.87
N SER A 102 0.03 -33.90 -16.51
CA SER A 102 0.24 -34.88 -15.43
C SER A 102 1.50 -35.75 -15.60
N SER A 103 1.91 -36.03 -16.84
CA SER A 103 3.13 -36.78 -17.15
C SER A 103 4.42 -36.03 -16.79
N ALA A 104 4.40 -34.70 -16.77
CA ALA A 104 5.53 -33.89 -16.33
C ALA A 104 5.63 -33.83 -14.79
N VAL A 105 4.54 -34.10 -14.07
CA VAL A 105 4.51 -34.17 -12.60
C VAL A 105 5.30 -35.35 -12.08
N THR A 106 5.12 -36.53 -12.68
CA THR A 106 5.69 -37.79 -12.19
C THR A 106 7.14 -38.03 -12.58
N ALA A 107 7.64 -37.33 -13.61
CA ALA A 107 8.98 -37.50 -14.17
C ALA A 107 9.90 -36.28 -13.98
N SER A 108 9.44 -35.27 -13.24
CA SER A 108 10.18 -34.02 -13.05
C SER A 108 11.46 -34.19 -12.22
N PRO A 109 12.62 -33.69 -12.68
CA PRO A 109 13.86 -33.66 -11.90
C PRO A 109 13.79 -32.69 -10.70
N PHE A 110 12.73 -31.88 -10.60
CA PHE A 110 12.52 -30.89 -9.54
C PHE A 110 11.85 -31.45 -8.28
N SER A 111 11.77 -32.78 -8.17
CA SER A 111 11.27 -33.47 -6.97
C SER A 111 12.20 -33.22 -5.78
N TYR A 112 12.01 -32.09 -5.07
CA TYR A 112 12.74 -31.66 -3.87
C TYR A 112 14.22 -32.11 -3.79
N SER A 113 14.92 -32.10 -4.92
CA SER A 113 16.36 -32.25 -4.91
C SER A 113 16.90 -30.95 -4.32
N SER A 114 17.83 -31.07 -3.38
CA SER A 114 18.47 -29.98 -2.64
C SER A 114 19.23 -28.96 -3.50
N ASP A 115 19.11 -29.03 -4.83
CA ASP A 115 19.86 -28.24 -5.78
C ASP A 115 19.12 -26.93 -6.06
N VAL A 116 19.78 -25.84 -5.68
CA VAL A 116 19.28 -24.48 -5.86
C VAL A 116 19.25 -24.15 -7.36
N CYS A 117 18.04 -24.15 -7.93
CA CYS A 117 17.84 -23.89 -9.36
C CYS A 117 18.13 -22.43 -9.74
N LEU A 118 17.80 -21.47 -8.88
CA LEU A 118 17.98 -20.03 -9.11
C LEU A 118 18.90 -19.43 -8.02
N PRO A 119 20.24 -19.60 -8.13
CA PRO A 119 21.16 -19.32 -7.02
C PRO A 119 21.28 -17.84 -6.62
N ASN A 120 20.94 -16.92 -7.52
CA ASN A 120 21.01 -15.47 -7.31
C ASN A 120 19.61 -14.84 -7.18
N LEU A 121 18.56 -15.65 -6.97
CA LEU A 121 17.22 -15.11 -6.82
C LEU A 121 17.10 -14.32 -5.52
N GLU A 122 16.70 -13.06 -5.66
CA GLU A 122 16.52 -12.09 -4.57
C GLU A 122 15.04 -11.86 -4.25
N THR A 123 14.15 -11.93 -5.24
CA THR A 123 12.70 -11.75 -5.01
C THR A 123 11.85 -12.76 -5.77
N ALA A 124 10.82 -13.30 -5.12
CA ALA A 124 9.84 -14.17 -5.76
C ALA A 124 8.41 -13.69 -5.48
N HIS A 125 7.59 -13.63 -6.53
CA HIS A 125 6.14 -13.43 -6.43
C HIS A 125 5.40 -14.66 -6.94
N ILE A 126 4.62 -15.29 -6.07
CA ILE A 126 3.95 -16.57 -6.30
C ILE A 126 2.44 -16.39 -6.12
N SER A 127 1.68 -16.49 -7.21
CA SER A 127 0.21 -16.58 -7.13
C SER A 127 -0.20 -18.04 -7.19
N ILE A 128 -0.55 -18.62 -6.04
CA ILE A 128 -0.90 -20.04 -5.93
C ILE A 128 -2.10 -20.44 -6.80
N PRO A 129 -3.17 -19.61 -6.97
CA PRO A 129 -4.22 -19.93 -7.94
C PRO A 129 -3.73 -20.09 -9.39
N ARG A 130 -2.54 -19.56 -9.71
CA ARG A 130 -1.92 -19.58 -11.04
C ARG A 130 -0.64 -20.43 -11.11
N CYS A 131 -0.12 -20.86 -9.97
CA CYS A 131 1.18 -21.49 -9.83
C CYS A 131 1.01 -22.98 -9.56
N ASN A 132 1.60 -23.81 -10.41
CA ASN A 132 1.66 -25.24 -10.17
C ASN A 132 2.59 -25.53 -8.98
N ALA A 133 2.24 -26.47 -8.11
CA ALA A 133 3.06 -26.84 -6.95
C ALA A 133 4.49 -27.26 -7.35
N LEU A 134 4.66 -27.84 -8.54
CA LEU A 134 5.96 -28.30 -9.05
C LEU A 134 6.98 -27.20 -9.31
N VAL A 135 6.52 -25.96 -9.50
CA VAL A 135 7.42 -24.83 -9.79
C VAL A 135 7.77 -24.04 -8.53
N LEU A 136 7.18 -24.37 -7.37
CA LEU A 136 7.52 -23.72 -6.10
C LEU A 136 9.01 -23.91 -5.74
N PRO A 137 9.60 -25.13 -5.84
CA PRO A 137 11.01 -25.33 -5.51
C PRO A 137 11.98 -24.51 -6.39
N LEU A 138 11.59 -24.13 -7.61
CA LEU A 138 12.40 -23.27 -8.49
C LEU A 138 12.61 -21.87 -7.91
N SER A 139 11.69 -21.43 -7.05
CA SER A 139 11.78 -20.12 -6.37
C SER A 139 12.57 -20.18 -5.06
N LEU A 140 13.14 -21.34 -4.70
CA LEU A 140 14.01 -21.48 -3.54
C LEU A 140 15.41 -20.95 -3.86
N SER A 141 15.94 -20.10 -2.97
CA SER A 141 17.28 -19.52 -3.11
C SER A 141 17.86 -19.10 -1.77
N PRO A 142 19.17 -19.30 -1.53
CA PRO A 142 19.83 -18.80 -0.33
C PRO A 142 19.92 -17.27 -0.28
N ASN A 143 19.78 -16.61 -1.43
CA ASN A 143 19.84 -15.17 -1.57
C ASN A 143 18.46 -14.49 -1.55
N LEU A 144 17.38 -15.25 -1.30
CA LEU A 144 16.03 -14.70 -1.30
C LEU A 144 15.89 -13.65 -0.18
N LEU A 145 15.50 -12.43 -0.56
CA LEU A 145 15.30 -11.27 0.32
C LEU A 145 13.82 -10.97 0.54
N ARG A 146 12.99 -11.14 -0.51
CA ARG A 146 11.56 -10.86 -0.49
C ARG A 146 10.75 -11.98 -1.13
N LEU A 147 9.65 -12.35 -0.46
CA LEU A 147 8.70 -13.34 -0.93
C LEU A 147 7.27 -12.80 -0.83
N ASP A 148 6.61 -12.65 -1.97
CA ASP A 148 5.22 -12.19 -2.06
C ASP A 148 4.34 -13.35 -2.52
N ILE A 149 3.37 -13.76 -1.71
CA ILE A 149 2.49 -14.90 -2.01
C ILE A 149 1.03 -14.45 -2.04
N ASP A 150 0.39 -14.67 -3.18
CA ASP A 150 -1.05 -14.56 -3.36
C ASP A 150 -1.69 -15.95 -3.22
N LEU A 151 -2.42 -16.13 -2.12
CA LEU A 151 -3.17 -17.33 -1.77
C LEU A 151 -4.56 -17.34 -2.44
N GLY A 152 -5.03 -16.23 -3.01
CA GLY A 152 -6.40 -16.12 -3.47
C GLY A 152 -7.45 -16.27 -2.34
N PHE A 153 -8.72 -16.11 -2.71
CA PHE A 153 -9.83 -15.96 -1.75
C PHE A 153 -10.81 -17.14 -1.74
N LYS A 154 -10.51 -18.22 -2.47
CA LYS A 154 -11.35 -19.42 -2.49
C LYS A 154 -10.97 -20.31 -1.33
N SER A 155 -11.97 -20.82 -0.60
CA SER A 155 -11.77 -21.82 0.46
C SER A 155 -10.99 -23.01 -0.10
N ARG A 156 -9.86 -23.34 0.54
CA ARG A 156 -8.95 -24.39 0.08
C ARG A 156 -9.19 -25.67 0.85
N THR A 157 -9.14 -26.79 0.16
CA THR A 157 -9.03 -28.08 0.82
C THR A 157 -7.61 -28.23 1.38
N PRO A 158 -7.43 -28.90 2.54
CA PRO A 158 -6.13 -29.03 3.21
C PRO A 158 -5.02 -29.65 2.33
N ASP A 159 -5.38 -30.49 1.35
CA ASP A 159 -4.44 -31.12 0.42
C ASP A 159 -3.71 -30.11 -0.51
N VAL A 160 -4.31 -28.95 -0.78
CA VAL A 160 -3.73 -27.94 -1.71
C VAL A 160 -2.68 -27.06 -1.03
N ASP A 161 -2.73 -26.93 0.30
CA ASP A 161 -1.79 -26.09 1.05
C ASP A 161 -0.49 -26.83 1.45
N SER A 162 -0.46 -28.17 1.40
CA SER A 162 0.72 -28.93 1.82
C SER A 162 1.99 -28.55 1.06
N PRO A 163 2.00 -28.46 -0.28
CA PRO A 163 3.20 -28.11 -1.03
C PRO A 163 3.70 -26.69 -0.73
N LEU A 164 2.79 -25.75 -0.47
CA LEU A 164 3.16 -24.38 -0.08
C LEU A 164 3.79 -24.35 1.32
N CYS A 165 3.22 -25.09 2.27
CA CYS A 165 3.74 -25.17 3.62
C CYS A 165 5.13 -25.81 3.64
N GLU A 166 5.31 -26.92 2.92
CA GLU A 166 6.62 -27.58 2.73
C GLU A 166 7.63 -26.62 2.09
N TYR A 167 7.24 -25.90 1.04
CA TYR A 167 8.07 -24.87 0.42
C TYR A 167 8.48 -23.78 1.42
N LEU A 168 7.57 -23.25 2.23
CA LEU A 168 7.88 -22.21 3.20
C LEU A 168 8.76 -22.70 4.36
N GLU A 169 8.62 -23.96 4.78
CA GLU A 169 9.53 -24.61 5.73
C GLU A 169 10.95 -24.71 5.14
N LEU A 170 11.06 -25.04 3.85
CA LEU A 170 12.34 -25.01 3.13
C LEU A 170 12.92 -23.60 3.02
N VAL A 171 12.10 -22.59 2.68
CA VAL A 171 12.53 -21.20 2.63
C VAL A 171 13.03 -20.73 4.00
N SER A 172 12.31 -21.05 5.08
CA SER A 172 12.69 -20.69 6.45
C SER A 172 14.06 -21.26 6.84
N SER A 173 14.40 -22.45 6.36
CA SER A 173 15.67 -23.14 6.65
C SER A 173 16.80 -22.80 5.69
N HIS A 174 16.52 -22.54 4.41
CA HIS A 174 17.54 -22.39 3.36
C HIS A 174 17.74 -20.95 2.89
N SER A 175 16.87 -20.01 3.27
CA SER A 175 16.95 -18.58 2.88
C SER A 175 17.21 -17.68 4.10
N PRO A 176 18.40 -17.72 4.72
CA PRO A 176 18.69 -16.96 5.94
C PRO A 176 18.69 -15.43 5.73
N ARG A 177 18.73 -14.98 4.47
CA ARG A 177 18.69 -13.56 4.09
C ARG A 177 17.27 -13.03 3.93
N LEU A 178 16.23 -13.85 4.05
CA LEU A 178 14.85 -13.43 3.86
C LEU A 178 14.45 -12.40 4.92
N ARG A 179 14.01 -11.22 4.46
CA ARG A 179 13.61 -10.09 5.32
C ARG A 179 12.16 -9.66 5.12
N HIS A 180 11.59 -9.91 3.94
CA HIS A 180 10.27 -9.42 3.57
C HIS A 180 9.34 -10.57 3.19
N ILE A 181 8.17 -10.64 3.83
CA ILE A 181 7.10 -11.54 3.41
C ILE A 181 5.79 -10.76 3.26
N THR A 182 5.11 -10.96 2.14
CA THR A 182 3.73 -10.51 1.92
C THR A 182 2.85 -11.72 1.68
N LEU A 183 1.79 -11.88 2.47
CA LEU A 183 0.76 -12.89 2.25
C LEU A 183 -0.60 -12.21 2.06
N ARG A 184 -1.31 -12.58 0.99
CA ARG A 184 -2.67 -12.11 0.70
C ARG A 184 -3.59 -13.27 0.37
N GLY A 185 -4.79 -13.30 0.94
CA GLY A 185 -5.80 -14.34 0.67
C GLY A 185 -6.09 -15.21 1.89
N ILE A 186 -6.48 -16.47 1.69
CA ILE A 186 -6.85 -17.37 2.81
C ILE A 186 -5.68 -18.28 3.18
N ALA A 187 -5.26 -18.24 4.45
CA ALA A 187 -4.18 -19.06 4.99
C ALA A 187 -4.70 -20.23 5.83
N SER A 188 -4.01 -21.37 5.77
CA SER A 188 -4.25 -22.48 6.69
C SER A 188 -3.66 -22.23 8.08
N LYS A 189 -4.07 -23.05 9.05
CA LYS A 189 -3.46 -23.04 10.40
C LYS A 189 -1.96 -23.38 10.35
N ARG A 190 -1.55 -24.34 9.51
CA ARG A 190 -0.13 -24.71 9.34
C ARG A 190 0.68 -23.53 8.80
N LEU A 191 0.14 -22.83 7.80
CA LEU A 191 0.79 -21.64 7.23
C LEU A 191 0.97 -20.54 8.29
N ASN A 192 -0.06 -20.23 9.06
CA ASN A 192 0.01 -19.33 10.20
C ASN A 192 1.14 -19.73 11.18
N SER A 193 1.20 -21.00 11.59
CA SER A 193 2.26 -21.51 12.48
C SER A 193 3.68 -21.36 11.90
N ILE A 194 3.86 -21.55 10.60
CA ILE A 194 5.16 -21.36 9.95
C ILE A 194 5.57 -19.88 10.06
N ILE A 195 4.67 -18.95 9.73
CA ILE A 195 4.95 -17.50 9.81
C ILE A 195 5.31 -17.09 11.24
N SER A 196 4.62 -17.60 12.26
CA SER A 196 4.91 -17.34 13.67
C SER A 196 6.35 -17.69 14.10
N SER A 197 7.03 -18.57 13.35
CA SER A 197 8.40 -18.98 13.64
C SER A 197 9.48 -18.11 12.97
N MET A 198 9.11 -17.25 12.01
CA MET A 198 10.05 -16.51 11.15
C MET A 198 10.57 -15.21 11.77
N ARG A 199 11.24 -15.30 12.92
CA ARG A 199 11.68 -14.14 13.74
C ARG A 199 12.73 -13.22 13.09
N ASN A 200 13.31 -13.62 11.97
CA ASN A 200 14.33 -12.87 11.22
C ASN A 200 13.77 -11.82 10.26
N LEU A 201 12.44 -11.75 10.12
CA LEU A 201 11.76 -10.82 9.24
C LEU A 201 11.88 -9.38 9.71
N GLN A 202 12.07 -8.47 8.75
CA GLN A 202 12.09 -7.03 8.96
C GLN A 202 10.80 -6.36 8.50
N SER A 203 10.08 -6.98 7.56
CA SER A 203 8.85 -6.39 7.03
C SER A 203 7.88 -7.51 6.67
N LEU A 204 6.68 -7.42 7.23
CA LEU A 204 5.67 -8.47 7.18
C LEU A 204 4.32 -7.85 6.85
N SER A 205 3.68 -8.33 5.80
CA SER A 205 2.33 -7.92 5.39
C SER A 205 1.41 -9.14 5.39
N LEU A 206 0.39 -9.13 6.25
CA LEU A 206 -0.58 -10.21 6.44
C LEU A 206 -1.99 -9.71 6.14
N ARG A 207 -2.42 -9.91 4.89
CA ARG A 207 -3.76 -9.58 4.39
C ARG A 207 -4.58 -10.85 4.26
N LEU A 208 -4.77 -11.50 5.40
CA LEU A 208 -5.33 -12.86 5.50
C LEU A 208 -6.83 -12.89 5.84
N GLY A 209 -7.45 -11.73 6.09
CA GLY A 209 -8.83 -11.62 6.56
C GLY A 209 -9.08 -12.50 7.78
N HIS A 210 -10.23 -13.16 7.83
CA HIS A 210 -10.64 -14.06 8.93
C HIS A 210 -9.72 -15.27 9.17
N SER A 211 -8.73 -15.51 8.30
CA SER A 211 -7.80 -16.65 8.40
C SER A 211 -6.50 -16.33 9.12
N LEU A 212 -6.23 -15.05 9.46
CA LEU A 212 -5.14 -14.70 10.36
C LEU A 212 -5.44 -15.27 11.76
N SER A 213 -4.52 -16.08 12.28
CA SER A 213 -4.66 -16.64 13.62
C SER A 213 -4.15 -15.66 14.69
N ILE A 214 -4.77 -15.70 15.86
CA ILE A 214 -4.32 -14.90 17.00
C ILE A 214 -2.91 -15.27 17.45
N GLU A 215 -2.57 -16.56 17.44
CA GLU A 215 -1.24 -17.03 17.83
C GLU A 215 -0.17 -16.43 16.93
N THR A 216 -0.50 -16.21 15.66
CA THR A 216 0.37 -15.54 14.69
C THR A 216 0.54 -14.08 15.02
N LEU A 217 -0.55 -13.35 15.30
CA LEU A 217 -0.47 -11.96 15.74
C LEU A 217 0.38 -11.83 17.03
N ARG A 218 0.14 -12.68 18.03
CA ARG A 218 0.91 -12.72 19.29
C ARG A 218 2.41 -12.99 19.05
N ALA A 219 2.74 -13.93 18.15
CA ALA A 219 4.12 -14.24 17.83
C ALA A 219 4.84 -13.06 17.16
N ILE A 220 4.16 -12.33 16.26
CA ILE A 220 4.74 -11.21 15.52
C ILE A 220 5.05 -10.01 16.41
N ILE A 221 4.25 -9.79 17.46
CA ILE A 221 4.48 -8.71 18.44
C ILE A 221 5.89 -8.78 19.04
N ILE A 222 6.44 -9.97 19.21
CA ILE A 222 7.77 -10.18 19.81
C ILE A 222 8.89 -10.41 18.78
N PHE A 223 8.65 -10.11 17.50
CA PHE A 223 9.71 -10.25 16.48
C PHE A 223 10.78 -9.18 16.67
N PRO A 224 12.04 -9.57 16.95
CA PRO A 224 13.07 -8.64 17.39
C PRO A 224 13.53 -7.66 16.30
N SER A 225 13.46 -8.10 15.03
CA SER A 225 13.95 -7.34 13.88
C SER A 225 12.85 -6.68 13.05
N LEU A 226 11.59 -6.77 13.47
CA LEU A 226 10.46 -6.28 12.68
C LEU A 226 10.44 -4.74 12.66
N LEU A 227 10.61 -4.17 11.48
CA LEU A 227 10.61 -2.73 11.21
C LEU A 227 9.28 -2.27 10.60
N GLU A 228 8.64 -3.10 9.79
CA GLU A 228 7.39 -2.78 9.11
C GLU A 228 6.37 -3.89 9.30
N LEU A 229 5.16 -3.54 9.69
CA LEU A 229 4.05 -4.48 9.85
C LEU A 229 2.81 -3.92 9.15
N GLU A 230 2.22 -4.72 8.27
CA GLU A 230 0.87 -4.53 7.76
C GLU A 230 0.02 -5.73 8.20
N VAL A 231 -1.10 -5.50 8.88
CA VAL A 231 -1.95 -6.59 9.37
C VAL A 231 -3.43 -6.25 9.28
N HIS A 232 -4.22 -7.18 8.73
CA HIS A 232 -5.67 -7.11 8.71
C HIS A 232 -6.24 -8.05 9.78
N ALA A 233 -6.73 -7.49 10.88
CA ALA A 233 -7.12 -8.16 12.11
C ALA A 233 -8.54 -7.80 12.57
N GLY A 234 -9.44 -7.35 11.67
CA GLY A 234 -10.81 -6.94 12.00
C GLY A 234 -11.68 -7.97 12.72
N HIS A 235 -11.38 -9.27 12.59
CA HIS A 235 -12.11 -10.35 13.28
C HIS A 235 -11.53 -10.75 14.64
N ILE A 236 -10.38 -10.19 15.04
CA ILE A 236 -9.70 -10.54 16.31
C ILE A 236 -10.25 -9.67 17.44
N GLU A 237 -10.57 -10.28 18.58
CA GLU A 237 -11.07 -9.57 19.77
C GLU A 237 -9.95 -9.29 20.78
N ILE A 238 -10.09 -8.28 21.65
CA ILE A 238 -9.03 -7.93 22.63
C ILE A 238 -8.71 -9.09 23.59
N ASN A 239 -9.73 -9.80 24.06
CA ASN A 239 -9.55 -10.90 25.03
C ASN A 239 -8.59 -11.99 24.50
N ASP A 240 -8.43 -12.03 23.17
CA ASP A 240 -7.49 -12.90 22.51
C ASP A 240 -6.03 -12.47 22.72
N LEU A 241 -5.70 -11.38 23.41
CA LEU A 241 -4.32 -10.93 23.68
C LEU A 241 -3.86 -11.08 25.14
N ASP A 242 -4.70 -11.62 26.02
CA ASP A 242 -4.41 -11.73 27.47
C ASP A 242 -3.14 -12.52 27.83
N GLU A 243 -2.66 -13.40 26.96
CA GLU A 243 -1.44 -14.17 27.20
C GLU A 243 -0.14 -13.34 27.04
N LEU A 244 -0.22 -12.12 26.49
CA LEU A 244 0.96 -11.28 26.28
C LEU A 244 1.59 -10.77 27.58
N HIS A 245 0.86 -10.76 28.70
CA HIS A 245 1.37 -10.34 30.02
C HIS A 245 2.60 -11.14 30.48
N GLN A 246 2.85 -12.31 29.87
CA GLN A 246 4.01 -13.16 30.16
C GLN A 246 5.33 -12.61 29.60
N TYR A 247 5.27 -11.74 28.59
CA TYR A 247 6.46 -11.19 27.94
C TYR A 247 6.86 -9.83 28.54
N PRO A 248 8.16 -9.54 28.68
CA PRO A 248 8.59 -8.22 29.10
C PRO A 248 8.18 -7.15 28.08
N THR A 249 7.59 -6.05 28.56
CA THR A 249 7.05 -4.97 27.71
C THR A 249 8.08 -4.38 26.75
N HIS A 250 9.37 -4.33 27.11
CA HIS A 250 10.45 -3.82 26.27
C HIS A 250 10.78 -4.71 25.06
N THR A 251 10.25 -5.93 25.00
CA THR A 251 10.44 -6.85 23.87
C THR A 251 9.35 -6.72 22.80
N MET A 252 8.22 -6.11 23.15
CA MET A 252 7.07 -5.96 22.26
C MET A 252 7.33 -4.83 21.27
N PHE A 253 7.24 -5.13 19.98
CA PHE A 253 7.48 -4.21 18.87
C PHE A 253 8.75 -3.37 19.03
N ALA A 254 9.83 -3.99 19.52
CA ALA A 254 11.06 -3.31 19.93
C ALA A 254 11.69 -2.44 18.83
N SER A 255 11.53 -2.85 17.58
CA SER A 255 12.16 -2.22 16.41
C SER A 255 11.17 -1.59 15.43
N LEU A 256 9.86 -1.60 15.73
CA LEU A 256 8.83 -1.26 14.76
C LEU A 256 8.85 0.22 14.39
N ARG A 257 8.92 0.52 13.10
CA ARG A 257 8.99 1.88 12.54
C ARG A 257 7.78 2.23 11.68
N LYS A 258 7.18 1.24 11.04
CA LYS A 258 5.97 1.41 10.23
C LYS A 258 4.92 0.41 10.66
N LEU A 259 3.73 0.91 10.99
CA LEU A 259 2.57 0.10 11.31
C LEU A 259 1.42 0.49 10.40
N HIS A 260 0.89 -0.47 9.68
CA HIS A 260 -0.40 -0.41 9.03
C HIS A 260 -1.30 -1.47 9.68
N ILE A 261 -2.36 -1.05 10.35
CA ILE A 261 -3.29 -1.94 11.03
C ILE A 261 -4.72 -1.66 10.58
N ARG A 262 -5.37 -2.70 10.08
CA ARG A 262 -6.82 -2.71 9.87
C ARG A 262 -7.47 -3.56 10.96
N ALA A 263 -8.19 -2.96 11.88
CA ALA A 263 -8.83 -3.67 12.99
C ALA A 263 -9.95 -2.85 13.66
N LYS A 264 -10.63 -3.45 14.64
CA LYS A 264 -11.51 -2.72 15.55
C LYS A 264 -10.71 -1.78 16.45
N SER A 265 -11.31 -0.65 16.83
CA SER A 265 -10.73 0.43 17.64
C SER A 265 -10.08 -0.07 18.93
N ASN A 266 -10.75 -1.00 19.59
CA ASN A 266 -10.35 -1.59 20.86
C ASN A 266 -9.03 -2.41 20.71
N LEU A 267 -8.87 -3.17 19.63
CA LEU A 267 -7.63 -3.89 19.31
C LEU A 267 -6.52 -2.93 18.89
N VAL A 268 -6.84 -1.90 18.10
CA VAL A 268 -5.87 -0.86 17.72
C VAL A 268 -5.29 -0.17 18.95
N GLU A 269 -6.14 0.22 19.91
CA GLU A 269 -5.72 0.82 21.16
C GLU A 269 -4.70 -0.07 21.89
N VAL A 270 -5.02 -1.36 22.08
CA VAL A 270 -4.12 -2.31 22.74
C VAL A 270 -2.79 -2.41 21.98
N ILE A 271 -2.81 -2.59 20.66
CA ILE A 271 -1.58 -2.67 19.86
C ILE A 271 -0.72 -1.40 20.00
N LEU A 272 -1.33 -0.21 19.99
CA LEU A 272 -0.62 1.05 20.20
C LEU A 272 0.02 1.13 21.60
N GLN A 273 -0.65 0.62 22.64
CA GLN A 273 -0.10 0.55 23.99
C GLN A 273 1.14 -0.37 24.09
N LEU A 274 1.22 -1.40 23.24
CA LEU A 274 2.37 -2.32 23.17
C LEU A 274 3.58 -1.72 22.45
N LEU A 275 3.41 -0.62 21.69
CA LEU A 275 4.52 0.01 20.97
C LEU A 275 5.58 0.60 21.91
N GLN A 276 6.84 0.56 21.46
CA GLN A 276 7.92 1.26 22.15
C GLN A 276 7.83 2.78 21.91
N PRO A 277 8.05 3.61 22.93
CA PRO A 277 8.04 5.07 22.77
C PRO A 277 9.04 5.56 21.73
N ASN A 278 8.58 6.48 20.88
CA ASN A 278 9.32 7.23 19.88
C ASN A 278 10.12 6.38 18.86
N THR A 279 9.60 5.18 18.54
CA THR A 279 10.17 4.30 17.51
C THR A 279 9.44 4.41 16.18
N LEU A 280 8.14 4.69 16.23
CA LEU A 280 7.25 4.69 15.07
C LEU A 280 7.38 5.98 14.26
N TYR A 281 7.66 5.82 12.97
CA TYR A 281 7.80 6.91 11.98
C TYR A 281 6.56 7.05 11.09
N HIS A 282 5.90 5.92 10.81
CA HIS A 282 4.71 5.86 9.95
C HIS A 282 3.63 5.04 10.64
N LEU A 283 2.43 5.61 10.75
CA LEU A 283 1.25 4.96 11.29
C LEU A 283 0.09 5.09 10.31
N HIS A 284 -0.48 3.96 9.91
CA HIS A 284 -1.73 3.89 9.17
C HIS A 284 -2.71 3.02 9.97
N ILE A 285 -3.85 3.58 10.34
CA ILE A 285 -4.95 2.89 11.03
C ILE A 285 -6.18 2.89 10.11
N GLU A 286 -6.69 1.71 9.79
CA GLU A 286 -8.00 1.51 9.17
C GLU A 286 -8.94 0.87 10.21
N LEU A 287 -10.03 1.55 10.58
CA LEU A 287 -10.98 1.04 11.57
C LEU A 287 -12.09 0.21 10.89
N ASP A 288 -12.37 -0.97 11.45
CA ASP A 288 -13.47 -1.86 11.01
C ASP A 288 -14.75 -1.70 11.88
N ASP A 289 -14.77 -0.75 12.83
CA ASP A 289 -15.94 -0.47 13.69
C ASP A 289 -17.15 -0.02 12.85
N ALA A 290 -18.34 -0.55 13.12
CA ALA A 290 -19.54 -0.13 12.38
C ALA A 290 -19.87 1.37 12.60
N PHE A 291 -19.66 1.87 13.82
CA PHE A 291 -19.89 3.27 14.19
C PHE A 291 -18.84 3.69 15.24
N PRO A 292 -17.70 4.28 14.85
CA PRO A 292 -16.70 4.72 15.80
C PRO A 292 -17.25 5.94 16.53
N SER A 293 -17.37 5.85 17.85
CA SER A 293 -17.70 6.99 18.69
C SER A 293 -16.47 7.89 18.89
N ASP A 294 -16.69 9.17 19.20
CA ASP A 294 -15.62 10.12 19.53
C ASP A 294 -14.71 9.62 20.68
N SER A 295 -15.24 8.80 21.59
CA SER A 295 -14.45 8.24 22.68
C SER A 295 -13.32 7.33 22.19
N TYR A 296 -13.53 6.57 21.10
CA TYR A 296 -12.48 5.70 20.56
C TYR A 296 -11.33 6.50 19.95
N TRP A 297 -11.65 7.52 19.17
CA TRP A 297 -10.65 8.40 18.58
C TRP A 297 -9.83 9.14 19.64
N ASN A 298 -10.47 9.63 20.70
CA ASN A 298 -9.76 10.25 21.82
C ASN A 298 -8.73 9.30 22.44
N THR A 299 -9.10 8.05 22.71
CA THR A 299 -8.18 7.07 23.30
C THR A 299 -7.06 6.68 22.34
N ILE A 300 -7.36 6.49 21.06
CA ILE A 300 -6.37 6.22 20.01
C ILE A 300 -5.38 7.39 19.91
N PHE A 301 -5.86 8.63 19.82
CA PHE A 301 -5.00 9.82 19.72
C PHE A 301 -4.16 10.02 20.97
N ALA A 302 -4.70 9.77 22.17
CA ALA A 302 -3.93 9.77 23.40
C ALA A 302 -2.79 8.75 23.35
N CYS A 303 -3.05 7.53 22.88
CA CYS A 303 -2.04 6.50 22.70
C CYS A 303 -0.96 6.94 21.70
N ILE A 304 -1.37 7.39 20.50
CA ILE A 304 -0.44 7.89 19.46
C ILE A 304 0.44 9.00 20.01
N CYS A 305 -0.14 10.01 20.64
CA CYS A 305 0.62 11.13 21.19
C CYS A 305 1.61 10.66 22.26
N SER A 306 1.18 9.80 23.19
CA SER A 306 2.05 9.29 24.27
C SER A 306 3.23 8.43 23.76
N LYS A 307 3.06 7.76 22.61
CA LYS A 307 4.04 6.82 22.07
C LYS A 307 4.91 7.39 20.96
N SER A 308 4.55 8.54 20.37
CA SER A 308 5.11 8.93 19.07
C SER A 308 5.42 10.42 18.94
N THR A 309 5.40 11.18 20.05
CA THR A 309 5.52 12.65 20.05
C THR A 309 6.76 13.15 19.29
N SER A 310 7.89 12.45 19.42
CA SER A 310 9.17 12.86 18.83
C SER A 310 9.66 11.95 17.71
N SER A 311 8.79 11.16 17.09
CA SER A 311 9.19 10.24 16.01
C SER A 311 8.23 10.17 14.82
N LEU A 312 6.95 10.51 15.00
CA LEU A 312 5.95 10.29 13.95
C LEU A 312 6.01 11.37 12.87
N HIS A 313 6.17 10.95 11.61
CA HIS A 313 6.18 11.84 10.45
C HIS A 313 4.97 11.62 9.53
N HIS A 314 4.42 10.39 9.51
CA HIS A 314 3.27 10.03 8.68
C HIS A 314 2.17 9.44 9.55
N LEU A 315 0.98 10.02 9.48
CA LEU A 315 -0.24 9.53 10.11
C LEU A 315 -1.37 9.50 9.09
N THR A 316 -1.93 8.31 8.88
CA THR A 316 -3.11 8.07 8.04
C THR A 316 -4.18 7.38 8.87
N LEU A 317 -5.39 7.92 8.83
CA LEU A 317 -6.58 7.41 9.51
C LEU A 317 -7.66 7.15 8.47
N GLU A 318 -8.13 5.91 8.38
CA GLU A 318 -9.18 5.48 7.47
C GLU A 318 -10.37 4.89 8.24
N HIS A 319 -11.59 5.26 7.86
CA HIS A 319 -12.81 4.66 8.38
C HIS A 319 -13.99 4.79 7.41
N HIS A 320 -14.49 3.65 6.94
CA HIS A 320 -15.60 3.60 5.99
C HIS A 320 -16.77 2.75 6.50
N PHE A 321 -17.97 3.34 6.54
CA PHE A 321 -19.21 2.63 6.84
C PHE A 321 -20.33 3.03 5.88
N GLU A 322 -21.27 2.12 5.66
CA GLU A 322 -22.46 2.41 4.85
C GLU A 322 -23.39 3.36 5.62
N LEU A 323 -23.58 4.57 5.10
CA LEU A 323 -24.61 5.47 5.60
C LEU A 323 -25.98 4.87 5.27
N PRO A 324 -26.93 4.79 6.24
CA PRO A 324 -28.29 4.40 5.93
C PRO A 324 -28.85 5.36 4.87
N GLU A 325 -29.30 4.83 3.73
CA GLU A 325 -30.00 5.65 2.74
C GLU A 325 -31.19 6.33 3.44
N PRO A 326 -31.36 7.65 3.30
CA PRO A 326 -32.57 8.30 3.78
C PRO A 326 -33.75 7.61 3.09
N MET A 327 -34.71 7.11 3.88
CA MET A 327 -35.91 6.43 3.40
C MET A 327 -36.76 7.39 2.55
N THR A 328 -36.37 7.62 1.30
CA THR A 328 -37.16 8.40 0.34
C THR A 328 -38.18 7.48 -0.30
N SER A 329 -39.44 7.71 0.04
CA SER A 329 -40.66 7.12 -0.55
C SER A 329 -40.95 5.64 -0.23
N MET A 330 -41.29 5.35 1.04
CA MET A 330 -42.20 4.23 1.28
C MET A 330 -43.64 4.66 0.93
N PRO A 331 -44.42 3.86 0.18
CA PRO A 331 -45.84 4.09 0.00
C PRO A 331 -46.55 4.09 1.36
N SER A 332 -47.55 4.97 1.51
CA SER A 332 -48.24 5.35 2.74
C SER A 332 -48.93 4.24 3.54
N ASP A 333 -48.78 2.96 3.19
CA ASP A 333 -49.61 1.85 3.69
C ASP A 333 -48.86 0.78 4.50
N VAL A 334 -47.65 1.05 4.99
CA VAL A 334 -46.94 0.12 5.89
C VAL A 334 -46.51 0.77 7.21
N THR A 335 -47.43 1.49 7.84
CA THR A 335 -47.37 1.67 9.31
C THR A 335 -47.68 0.33 9.95
N HIS A 336 -46.67 -0.38 10.48
CA HIS A 336 -46.74 -1.20 11.72
C HIS A 336 -45.54 -2.15 11.98
N VAL A 337 -44.40 -2.05 11.28
CA VAL A 337 -43.21 -2.88 11.62
C VAL A 337 -41.89 -2.08 11.78
N ALA A 338 -41.92 -0.75 11.78
CA ALA A 338 -40.72 0.07 12.02
C ALA A 338 -40.58 0.51 13.49
N LEU A 339 -40.61 -0.43 14.43
CA LEU A 339 -40.27 -0.17 15.83
C LEU A 339 -39.04 -1.00 16.20
N HIS A 340 -37.96 -0.31 16.57
CA HIS A 340 -36.69 -0.81 17.13
C HIS A 340 -35.46 -0.98 16.21
N MET A 341 -35.23 -0.06 15.28
CA MET A 341 -33.85 0.32 14.94
C MET A 341 -33.72 1.81 15.21
N GLN A 342 -33.28 2.17 16.41
CA GLN A 342 -32.71 3.49 16.63
C GLN A 342 -31.50 3.56 15.71
N SER A 343 -31.58 4.31 14.61
CA SER A 343 -30.40 4.65 13.84
C SER A 343 -29.42 5.31 14.82
N PRO A 344 -28.20 4.77 14.99
CA PRO A 344 -27.20 5.45 15.79
C PRO A 344 -27.03 6.83 15.16
N LYS A 345 -27.20 7.88 15.97
CA LYS A 345 -26.91 9.25 15.53
C LYS A 345 -25.45 9.27 15.11
N SER A 346 -25.19 9.23 13.80
CA SER A 346 -23.83 9.30 13.27
C SER A 346 -23.26 10.67 13.63
N SER A 347 -22.39 10.72 14.64
CA SER A 347 -21.68 11.93 15.04
C SER A 347 -20.41 12.02 14.21
N SER A 348 -20.26 13.09 13.43
CA SER A 348 -18.95 13.44 12.85
C SER A 348 -17.95 13.74 13.97
N MET A 349 -16.68 13.44 13.71
CA MET A 349 -15.58 13.78 14.60
C MET A 349 -15.50 15.31 14.81
N LEU A 350 -15.53 15.74 16.06
CA LEU A 350 -15.30 17.16 16.40
C LEU A 350 -13.83 17.55 16.27
N PHE A 351 -13.54 18.80 15.90
CA PHE A 351 -12.18 19.32 15.83
C PHE A 351 -11.44 19.20 17.17
N GLU A 352 -12.13 19.38 18.29
CA GLU A 352 -11.58 19.24 19.64
C GLU A 352 -10.94 17.86 19.87
N THR A 353 -11.49 16.80 19.27
CA THR A 353 -10.93 15.44 19.33
C THR A 353 -9.53 15.43 18.70
N THR A 354 -9.32 16.18 17.61
CA THR A 354 -8.02 16.21 16.89
C THR A 354 -6.96 17.08 17.58
N GLN A 355 -7.34 17.91 18.57
CA GLN A 355 -6.46 18.92 19.16
C GLN A 355 -5.19 18.32 19.78
N MET A 356 -5.27 17.10 20.31
CA MET A 356 -4.12 16.40 20.90
C MET A 356 -3.02 16.09 19.87
N LEU A 357 -3.40 15.85 18.61
CA LEU A 357 -2.45 15.58 17.52
C LEU A 357 -1.52 16.77 17.24
N GLY A 358 -1.91 17.98 17.68
CA GLY A 358 -1.04 19.15 17.60
C GLY A 358 0.26 19.03 18.41
N THR A 359 0.41 18.03 19.26
CA THR A 359 1.66 17.70 19.97
C THR A 359 2.70 17.00 19.07
N LEU A 360 2.27 16.42 17.94
CA LEU A 360 3.12 15.68 17.01
C LEU A 360 3.90 16.66 16.10
N LYS A 361 4.96 17.27 16.61
CA LYS A 361 5.66 18.38 15.92
C LYS A 361 6.48 17.99 14.69
N LEU A 362 6.75 16.70 14.51
CA LEU A 362 7.50 16.19 13.36
C LEU A 362 6.60 15.71 12.20
N LEU A 363 5.28 15.85 12.34
CA LEU A 363 4.33 15.37 11.36
C LEU A 363 4.47 16.15 10.03
N ARG A 364 4.66 15.40 8.95
CA ARG A 364 4.78 15.92 7.57
C ARG A 364 3.66 15.47 6.67
N HIS A 365 3.04 14.33 7.01
CA HIS A 365 1.91 13.78 6.28
C HIS A 365 0.80 13.46 7.27
N PHE A 366 -0.35 14.11 7.08
CA PHE A 366 -1.57 13.81 7.81
C PHE A 366 -2.70 13.56 6.83
N ALA A 367 -3.31 12.38 6.92
CA ALA A 367 -4.49 12.02 6.16
C ALA A 367 -5.56 11.46 7.10
N CYS A 368 -6.78 12.00 6.98
CA CYS A 368 -7.96 11.54 7.70
C CYS A 368 -9.08 11.35 6.68
N ASP A 369 -9.17 10.13 6.15
CA ASP A 369 -10.21 9.71 5.20
C ASP A 369 -11.28 8.91 5.96
N VAL A 370 -12.29 9.62 6.44
CA VAL A 370 -13.38 9.04 7.21
C VAL A 370 -14.71 9.38 6.57
N THR A 371 -15.66 8.44 6.60
CA THR A 371 -17.00 8.57 5.98
C THR A 371 -17.68 9.91 6.33
N LEU A 372 -17.54 10.34 7.58
CA LEU A 372 -18.02 11.62 8.06
C LEU A 372 -16.80 12.47 8.44
N PRO A 373 -16.30 13.35 7.54
CA PRO A 373 -15.12 14.15 7.81
C PRO A 373 -15.34 15.05 9.02
N ALA A 374 -14.25 15.41 9.69
CA ALA A 374 -14.32 16.24 10.88
C ALA A 374 -14.91 17.63 10.58
N ILE A 375 -15.82 18.10 11.42
CA ILE A 375 -16.41 19.43 11.24
C ILE A 375 -15.36 20.49 11.64
N MET A 376 -14.87 21.25 10.66
CA MET A 376 -13.88 22.31 10.88
C MET A 376 -14.33 23.65 10.30
N SER A 377 -14.03 24.74 11.02
CA SER A 377 -14.21 26.12 10.57
C SER A 377 -12.87 26.79 10.23
N ASP A 378 -12.91 27.98 9.61
CA ASP A 378 -11.68 28.76 9.34
C ASP A 378 -10.90 29.11 10.63
N GLN A 379 -11.58 29.25 11.78
CA GLN A 379 -10.91 29.46 13.09
C GLN A 379 -10.15 28.22 13.56
N ASP A 380 -10.63 27.04 13.21
CA ASP A 380 -10.00 25.77 13.57
C ASP A 380 -8.79 25.52 12.66
N VAL A 381 -8.92 25.83 11.36
CA VAL A 381 -7.80 25.83 10.42
C VAL A 381 -6.70 26.79 10.88
N ALA A 382 -7.04 27.98 11.38
CA ALA A 382 -6.07 28.93 11.91
C ALA A 382 -5.27 28.37 13.09
N LYS A 383 -5.83 27.45 13.88
CA LYS A 383 -5.10 26.69 14.91
C LYS A 383 -4.28 25.56 14.28
N LEU A 384 -4.88 24.76 13.40
CA LEU A 384 -4.25 23.60 12.77
C LEU A 384 -2.94 23.95 12.07
N VAL A 385 -2.92 25.03 11.28
CA VAL A 385 -1.70 25.44 10.54
C VAL A 385 -0.55 25.86 11.46
N THR A 386 -0.81 26.11 12.75
CA THR A 386 0.24 26.39 13.74
C THR A 386 0.83 25.12 14.36
N TRP A 387 0.18 23.97 14.19
CA TRP A 387 0.60 22.72 14.80
C TRP A 387 1.79 22.10 14.05
N TRP A 388 1.72 22.12 12.71
CA TRP A 388 2.63 21.43 11.79
C TRP A 388 3.14 22.40 10.71
N PRO A 389 4.16 23.22 11.01
CA PRO A 389 4.69 24.19 10.05
C PRO A 389 5.38 23.53 8.84
N ASP A 390 5.95 22.33 9.02
CA ASP A 390 6.67 21.57 7.98
C ASP A 390 5.77 20.53 7.28
N LEU A 391 4.45 20.76 7.27
CA LEU A 391 3.48 19.82 6.70
C LEU A 391 3.60 19.82 5.17
N GLU A 392 3.79 18.63 4.58
CA GLU A 392 3.94 18.40 3.14
C GLU A 392 2.64 17.86 2.50
N TYR A 393 1.82 17.13 3.28
CA TYR A 393 0.57 16.54 2.82
C TYR A 393 -0.51 16.68 3.89
N LEU A 394 -1.67 17.21 3.50
CA LEU A 394 -2.86 17.29 4.35
C LEU A 394 -4.09 16.78 3.62
N GLU A 395 -4.80 15.86 4.25
CA GLU A 395 -6.11 15.38 3.82
C GLU A 395 -7.07 15.30 4.99
N LEU A 396 -8.21 15.98 4.87
CA LEU A 396 -9.29 16.02 5.86
C LEU A 396 -10.60 15.40 5.33
N GLY A 397 -10.51 14.59 4.28
CA GLY A 397 -11.61 13.92 3.61
C GLY A 397 -12.39 14.81 2.63
N SER A 398 -13.30 14.20 1.88
CA SER A 398 -14.28 14.88 1.01
C SER A 398 -15.67 14.81 1.64
N ALA A 399 -16.41 15.92 1.66
CA ALA A 399 -17.77 15.94 2.23
C ALA A 399 -18.70 14.93 1.49
N PRO A 400 -19.56 14.18 2.22
CA PRO A 400 -20.49 13.24 1.61
C PRO A 400 -21.44 13.94 0.64
N GLN A 401 -21.62 13.35 -0.53
CA GLN A 401 -22.52 13.82 -1.58
C GLN A 401 -23.95 13.40 -1.28
N ALA A 402 -24.65 14.15 -0.43
CA ALA A 402 -26.11 14.08 -0.38
C ALA A 402 -26.67 15.33 -1.07
N GLU A 403 -27.25 15.15 -2.26
CA GLU A 403 -27.84 16.24 -3.07
C GLU A 403 -28.98 16.99 -2.33
N ASP A 404 -29.58 16.37 -1.31
CA ASP A 404 -30.76 16.89 -0.60
C ASP A 404 -30.55 17.18 0.90
N GLN A 405 -29.32 17.06 1.44
CA GLN A 405 -29.09 17.46 2.84
C GLN A 405 -28.69 18.94 2.95
N PRO A 406 -29.33 19.73 3.83
CA PRO A 406 -29.00 21.13 4.01
C PRO A 406 -27.54 21.28 4.45
N ASN A 407 -26.73 21.95 3.64
CA ASN A 407 -25.52 22.79 3.86
C ASN A 407 -24.76 22.79 5.22
N GLU A 408 -24.92 21.84 6.13
CA GLU A 408 -24.38 21.88 7.49
C GLU A 408 -22.98 21.24 7.61
N VAL A 409 -22.48 20.60 6.55
CA VAL A 409 -21.36 19.65 6.68
C VAL A 409 -19.97 20.31 6.59
N SER A 410 -19.84 21.53 6.06
CA SER A 410 -18.55 22.23 6.11
C SER A 410 -18.66 23.74 6.32
N ARG A 411 -17.96 24.22 7.35
CA ARG A 411 -17.85 25.65 7.71
C ARG A 411 -16.58 26.29 7.15
N MET A 412 -15.78 25.52 6.42
CA MET A 412 -14.53 25.98 5.85
C MET A 412 -14.81 26.80 4.60
N THR A 413 -14.19 27.97 4.48
CA THR A 413 -14.32 28.86 3.32
C THR A 413 -12.99 29.04 2.61
N ILE A 414 -13.01 29.76 1.49
CA ILE A 414 -11.80 30.08 0.72
C ILE A 414 -10.72 30.79 1.56
N ALA A 415 -11.11 31.45 2.67
CA ALA A 415 -10.17 32.06 3.61
C ALA A 415 -9.19 31.05 4.23
N SER A 416 -9.60 29.79 4.40
CA SER A 416 -8.71 28.73 4.89
C SER A 416 -7.52 28.46 3.96
N LEU A 417 -7.69 28.61 2.65
CA LEU A 417 -6.58 28.44 1.70
C LEU A 417 -5.47 29.47 1.91
N ALA A 418 -5.85 30.72 2.22
CA ALA A 418 -4.89 31.77 2.54
C ALA A 418 -4.07 31.47 3.80
N LEU A 419 -4.68 30.81 4.80
CA LEU A 419 -3.98 30.39 6.01
C LEU A 419 -2.92 29.32 5.70
N PHE A 420 -3.25 28.32 4.88
CA PHE A 420 -2.28 27.31 4.43
C PHE A 420 -1.15 27.92 3.60
N ALA A 421 -1.48 28.79 2.63
CA ALA A 421 -0.50 29.51 1.83
C ALA A 421 0.51 30.26 2.70
N ALA A 422 0.05 30.92 3.76
CA ALA A 422 0.88 31.75 4.63
C ALA A 422 1.66 30.99 5.72
N LYS A 423 1.24 29.78 6.11
CA LYS A 423 1.76 29.08 7.30
C LYS A 423 2.37 27.70 7.03
N CYS A 424 2.13 27.10 5.87
CA CYS A 424 2.61 25.76 5.52
C CYS A 424 3.42 25.80 4.21
N PRO A 425 4.62 26.40 4.19
CA PRO A 425 5.38 26.64 2.96
C PRO A 425 5.79 25.36 2.21
N GLU A 426 5.96 24.25 2.94
CA GLU A 426 6.36 22.94 2.38
C GLU A 426 5.18 22.11 1.86
N LEU A 427 3.95 22.60 1.97
CA LEU A 427 2.74 21.87 1.60
C LEU A 427 2.72 21.59 0.10
N ARG A 428 2.64 20.32 -0.30
CA ARG A 428 2.63 19.88 -1.71
C ARG A 428 1.25 19.42 -2.17
N LYS A 429 0.47 18.81 -1.28
CA LYS A 429 -0.87 18.32 -1.57
C LYS A 429 -1.84 18.65 -0.44
N LEU A 430 -3.00 19.17 -0.81
CA LEU A 430 -4.04 19.63 0.11
C LEU A 430 -5.41 19.12 -0.35
N ILE A 431 -6.05 18.30 0.47
CA ILE A 431 -7.41 17.78 0.25
C ILE A 431 -8.30 18.27 1.39
N LEU A 432 -9.31 19.07 1.08
CA LEU A 432 -10.19 19.68 2.07
C LEU A 432 -11.67 19.43 1.75
N PRO A 433 -12.53 19.25 2.77
CA PRO A 433 -13.98 19.31 2.61
C PRO A 433 -14.42 20.78 2.42
N LEU A 434 -13.81 21.52 1.50
CA LEU A 434 -14.02 22.95 1.27
C LEU A 434 -15.13 23.18 0.23
N SER A 435 -16.04 24.11 0.52
CA SER A 435 -17.03 24.62 -0.44
C SER A 435 -16.69 26.06 -0.83
N ILE A 436 -16.43 26.28 -2.12
CA ILE A 436 -16.22 27.62 -2.69
C ILE A 436 -17.52 28.06 -3.37
N GLY A 437 -18.16 29.09 -2.83
CA GLY A 437 -19.38 29.72 -3.37
C GLY A 437 -19.14 31.12 -3.95
N ASP A 438 -20.20 31.93 -4.06
CA ASP A 438 -20.24 33.28 -4.65
C ASP A 438 -19.47 34.38 -3.86
N VAL A 439 -18.53 34.00 -2.98
CA VAL A 439 -17.84 34.96 -2.11
C VAL A 439 -16.85 35.78 -2.94
N PRO A 440 -16.90 37.13 -2.89
CA PRO A 440 -15.94 37.97 -3.58
C PRO A 440 -14.54 37.70 -3.06
N VAL A 441 -13.66 37.33 -3.98
CA VAL A 441 -12.23 37.17 -3.74
C VAL A 441 -11.65 38.51 -3.29
N LEU A 442 -11.38 38.67 -2.00
CA LEU A 442 -10.75 39.88 -1.48
C LEU A 442 -9.23 39.86 -1.76
N PRO A 443 -8.61 41.02 -2.04
CA PRO A 443 -7.17 41.11 -2.19
C PRO A 443 -6.50 40.78 -0.86
N ILE A 444 -5.70 39.72 -0.84
CA ILE A 444 -4.97 39.28 0.35
C ILE A 444 -3.67 40.08 0.45
N ALA A 445 -3.34 40.50 1.67
CA ALA A 445 -2.02 40.99 2.01
C ALA A 445 -0.91 40.07 1.45
N GLN A 446 0.25 40.65 1.10
CA GLN A 446 1.37 39.91 0.50
C GLN A 446 1.64 38.59 1.23
N VAL A 447 1.48 37.47 0.53
CA VAL A 447 2.00 36.18 1.00
C VAL A 447 3.52 36.28 0.83
N SER A 448 4.23 36.51 1.94
CA SER A 448 5.65 36.84 1.92
C SER A 448 6.56 35.69 1.45
N THR A 449 6.05 34.46 1.42
CA THR A 449 6.80 33.25 1.07
C THR A 449 6.01 32.40 0.06
N PRO A 450 6.59 32.04 -1.10
CA PRO A 450 5.93 31.14 -2.02
C PRO A 450 5.73 29.77 -1.36
N ASN A 451 4.57 29.17 -1.59
CA ASN A 451 4.18 27.85 -1.09
C ASN A 451 4.39 26.80 -2.20
N ASN A 452 4.84 25.59 -1.84
CA ASN A 452 5.11 24.48 -2.76
C ASN A 452 3.87 23.63 -3.14
N LEU A 453 2.65 24.17 -3.04
CA LEU A 453 1.44 23.41 -3.30
C LEU A 453 1.30 23.12 -4.79
N HIS A 454 1.24 21.83 -5.15
CA HIS A 454 1.07 21.34 -6.53
C HIS A 454 -0.34 20.81 -6.78
N HIS A 455 -0.98 20.22 -5.78
CA HIS A 455 -2.30 19.59 -5.94
C HIS A 455 -3.29 20.06 -4.88
N LEU A 456 -4.44 20.57 -5.32
CA LEU A 456 -5.55 20.98 -4.46
C LEU A 456 -6.80 20.17 -4.80
N THR A 457 -7.41 19.54 -3.81
CA THR A 457 -8.72 18.90 -3.95
C THR A 457 -9.72 19.55 -3.01
N ILE A 458 -10.88 19.97 -3.54
CA ILE A 458 -11.96 20.60 -2.76
C ILE A 458 -13.29 19.90 -3.01
N ALA A 459 -14.19 19.91 -2.03
CA ALA A 459 -15.43 19.14 -2.10
C ALA A 459 -16.45 19.75 -3.07
N GLN A 460 -16.60 21.08 -3.09
CA GLN A 460 -17.61 21.75 -3.90
C GLN A 460 -17.10 23.06 -4.49
N LEU A 461 -17.40 23.26 -5.78
CA LEU A 461 -17.09 24.48 -6.51
C LEU A 461 -18.34 25.04 -7.18
N LYS A 462 -18.77 26.21 -6.74
CA LYS A 462 -19.85 27.01 -7.33
C LYS A 462 -19.34 28.44 -7.47
N THR A 463 -18.64 28.72 -8.58
CA THR A 463 -18.10 30.06 -8.86
C THR A 463 -18.69 30.61 -10.17
N PRO A 464 -19.22 31.85 -10.17
CA PRO A 464 -19.62 32.54 -11.39
C PRO A 464 -18.43 33.22 -12.08
N ASN A 465 -17.25 33.25 -11.45
CA ASN A 465 -16.03 33.85 -12.00
C ASN A 465 -14.83 32.89 -11.92
N PRO A 466 -14.76 31.88 -12.81
CA PRO A 466 -13.66 30.91 -12.85
C PRO A 466 -12.28 31.56 -13.03
N LEU A 467 -12.18 32.60 -13.87
CA LEU A 467 -10.91 33.30 -14.11
C LEU A 467 -10.40 34.03 -12.85
N GLY A 468 -11.28 34.74 -12.15
CA GLY A 468 -10.91 35.42 -10.91
C GLY A 468 -10.48 34.44 -9.81
N LEU A 469 -11.13 33.27 -9.75
CA LEU A 469 -10.70 32.20 -8.85
C LEU A 469 -9.34 31.62 -9.25
N ALA A 470 -9.11 31.34 -10.54
CA ALA A 470 -7.83 30.84 -11.02
C ALA A 470 -6.67 31.82 -10.73
N GLN A 471 -6.89 33.12 -10.95
CA GLN A 471 -5.92 34.17 -10.61
C GLN A 471 -5.62 34.21 -9.11
N TYR A 472 -6.64 34.06 -8.28
CA TYR A 472 -6.48 34.01 -6.83
C TYR A 472 -5.73 32.77 -6.35
N LEU A 473 -6.07 31.59 -6.89
CA LEU A 473 -5.38 30.35 -6.56
C LEU A 473 -3.92 30.41 -6.99
N HIS A 474 -3.63 30.91 -8.19
CA HIS A 474 -2.25 31.11 -8.66
C HIS A 474 -1.49 32.13 -7.80
N TYR A 475 -2.15 33.19 -7.34
CA TYR A 475 -1.54 34.16 -6.42
C TYR A 475 -1.18 33.53 -5.07
N LEU A 476 -2.05 32.69 -4.51
CA LEU A 476 -1.77 31.98 -3.26
C LEU A 476 -0.74 30.85 -3.42
N PHE A 477 -0.82 30.13 -4.54
CA PHE A 477 -0.07 28.92 -4.82
C PHE A 477 0.53 28.98 -6.23
N PRO A 478 1.70 29.64 -6.41
CA PRO A 478 2.29 29.84 -7.72
C PRO A 478 2.69 28.55 -8.46
N PHE A 479 2.91 27.46 -7.71
CA PHE A 479 3.29 26.14 -8.24
C PHE A 479 2.12 25.17 -8.38
N LEU A 480 0.87 25.66 -8.23
CA LEU A 480 -0.32 24.81 -8.33
C LEU A 480 -0.47 24.27 -9.76
N GLU A 481 -0.43 22.95 -9.90
CA GLU A 481 -0.55 22.26 -11.19
C GLU A 481 -1.98 21.81 -11.46
N ASP A 482 -2.72 21.40 -10.42
CA ASP A 482 -4.05 20.84 -10.56
C ASP A 482 -5.01 21.18 -9.41
N VAL A 483 -6.30 21.27 -9.76
CA VAL A 483 -7.43 21.58 -8.87
C VAL A 483 -8.57 20.61 -9.15
N GLU A 484 -8.82 19.66 -8.26
CA GLU A 484 -9.78 18.56 -8.46
C GLU A 484 -10.92 18.56 -7.44
N GLY A 485 -11.99 17.85 -7.77
CA GLY A 485 -13.10 17.57 -6.86
C GLY A 485 -13.94 16.39 -7.36
N PRO A 486 -14.92 15.93 -6.56
CA PRO A 486 -15.65 14.70 -6.84
C PRO A 486 -16.62 14.78 -8.04
N CYS A 487 -16.86 15.96 -8.60
CA CYS A 487 -17.63 16.19 -9.83
C CYS A 487 -16.96 17.27 -10.71
N ASP A 488 -15.68 17.06 -11.02
CA ASP A 488 -14.85 18.01 -11.76
C ASP A 488 -15.16 18.12 -13.27
N ASP A 489 -16.13 17.34 -13.75
CA ASP A 489 -16.69 17.44 -15.11
C ASP A 489 -17.68 18.61 -15.28
N THR A 490 -18.06 19.31 -14.21
CA THR A 490 -18.99 20.44 -14.34
C THR A 490 -18.28 21.70 -14.85
N GLN A 491 -19.00 22.53 -15.60
CA GLN A 491 -18.47 23.74 -16.26
C GLN A 491 -17.59 24.62 -15.35
N PRO A 492 -17.96 24.90 -14.07
CA PRO A 492 -17.12 25.71 -13.19
C PRO A 492 -15.73 25.15 -12.95
N TRP A 493 -15.57 23.82 -12.90
CA TRP A 493 -14.27 23.17 -12.72
C TRP A 493 -13.44 23.25 -13.99
N THR A 494 -14.01 22.86 -15.13
CA THR A 494 -13.32 22.91 -16.43
C THR A 494 -12.84 24.33 -16.73
N ASP A 495 -13.71 25.33 -16.56
CA ASP A 495 -13.35 26.74 -16.79
C ASP A 495 -12.25 27.23 -15.85
N THR A 496 -12.25 26.78 -14.59
CA THR A 496 -11.22 27.16 -13.61
C THR A 496 -9.89 26.50 -13.93
N LYS A 497 -9.88 25.19 -14.27
CA LYS A 497 -8.68 24.44 -14.68
C LYS A 497 -8.05 25.05 -15.93
N ASP A 498 -8.86 25.32 -16.96
CA ASP A 498 -8.41 25.96 -18.20
C ASP A 498 -7.82 27.35 -17.95
N ALA A 499 -8.48 28.16 -17.12
CA ALA A 499 -7.98 29.49 -16.76
C ALA A 499 -6.65 29.40 -16.01
N LEU A 500 -6.50 28.45 -15.07
CA LEU A 500 -5.28 28.23 -14.33
C LEU A 500 -4.13 27.80 -15.24
N GLN A 501 -4.36 26.84 -16.15
CA GLN A 501 -3.35 26.40 -17.13
C GLN A 501 -2.89 27.55 -18.02
N ARG A 502 -3.80 28.43 -18.47
CA ARG A 502 -3.43 29.61 -19.28
C ARG A 502 -2.56 30.59 -18.50
N ILE A 503 -2.78 30.75 -17.19
CA ILE A 503 -1.97 31.63 -16.34
C ILE A 503 -0.58 31.03 -16.10
N ILE A 504 -0.47 29.70 -15.96
CA ILE A 504 0.82 29.03 -15.72
C ILE A 504 1.72 29.07 -16.97
N HIS A 505 1.14 28.98 -18.17
CA HIS A 505 1.89 28.89 -19.43
C HIS A 505 2.04 30.22 -20.20
N GLY A 506 1.32 31.27 -19.78
CA GLY A 506 1.33 32.59 -20.42
C GLY A 506 2.16 33.59 -19.64
#